data_AF-A0A1N7FNW2-F1
#
_entry.id   AF-A0A1N7FNW2-F1
#
_cell.length_a   1.000
_cell.length_b   1.000
_cell.length_c   1.000
_cell.angle_alpha   90.00
_cell.angle_beta   90.00
_cell.angle_gamma   90.00
#
_symmetry.space_group_name_H-M   'P 1'
#
loop_
_entity.id
_entity.type
_entity.pdbx_description
1 polymer ?
#
loop_
_entity_poly.entity_id
_entity_poly.type
_entity_poly.pdbx_seq_one_letter_code
_entity_poly.pdbx_strand_id
1 'polypeptide(L)'
;MSSRLWFRVEDVLPLAEHALACPTHRLTRAQLAAGEHNTPALTLRRAGSEGHLRSNGVPVWHTPHGDEQVAYGGAWHPVGGAVSELEQHLYLPLRHPDPDGRQLIDVLRAGRALDRTWLALDTDTAPGCTLDAGCVELFDHRAEIVPPGTRWRPDMVTSPQTGGRDYPALVADGYDAGDDGWLICRFDPHTVRQIAAELGGPWRAGTMPGEYPLLRFDGSTVVLLEETDSADGIRLDVDDRCYPDRDGYYSIGAYRWLWHTSPTGSMPTRTRLRLRLAAQSGRLRERTDIRRPRQQMPAADDRPSG
;
A
#
# COMPACT_ATOMS: atom_id res chain seq x y z
N MET A 1 2.13 -10.24 13.92
CA MET A 1 1.08 -9.95 12.93
C MET A 1 1.80 -9.08 11.94
N SER A 2 2.09 -9.60 10.74
CA SER A 2 3.01 -8.96 9.80
C SER A 2 2.60 -7.51 9.54
N SER A 3 3.45 -6.58 9.96
CA SER A 3 3.35 -5.18 9.60
C SER A 3 4.00 -4.99 8.23
N ARG A 4 3.17 -5.06 7.19
CA ARG A 4 3.60 -4.91 5.80
C ARG A 4 3.61 -3.44 5.41
N LEU A 5 4.75 -2.95 4.95
CA LEU A 5 4.84 -1.65 4.28
C LEU A 5 4.53 -1.82 2.81
N TRP A 6 3.67 -0.95 2.28
CA TRP A 6 3.27 -0.95 0.87
C TRP A 6 3.96 0.18 0.11
N PHE A 7 4.69 -0.17 -0.94
CA PHE A 7 5.40 0.78 -1.82
C PHE A 7 4.93 0.62 -3.26
N ARG A 8 5.05 1.69 -4.05
CA ARG A 8 4.90 1.61 -5.51
C ARG A 8 6.14 0.98 -6.12
N VAL A 9 5.95 -0.01 -6.99
CA VAL A 9 7.06 -0.64 -7.73
C VAL A 9 7.74 0.37 -8.66
N GLU A 10 6.98 1.33 -9.21
CA GLU A 10 7.53 2.37 -10.10
C GLU A 10 8.47 3.34 -9.38
N ASP A 11 8.33 3.50 -8.06
CA ASP A 11 9.25 4.31 -7.25
C ASP A 11 10.44 3.47 -6.76
N VAL A 12 10.21 2.20 -6.43
CA VAL A 12 11.23 1.31 -5.85
C VAL A 12 12.20 0.76 -6.89
N LEU A 13 11.71 0.29 -8.04
CA LEU A 13 12.55 -0.34 -9.06
C LEU A 13 13.64 0.62 -9.58
N PRO A 14 13.36 1.89 -9.92
CA PRO A 14 14.41 2.82 -10.34
C PRO A 14 15.49 3.02 -9.27
N LEU A 15 15.14 3.05 -7.98
CA LEU A 15 16.12 3.13 -6.90
C LEU A 15 17.03 1.90 -6.89
N ALA A 16 16.47 0.71 -7.10
CA ALA A 16 17.23 -0.53 -7.17
C ALA A 16 18.19 -0.53 -8.37
N GLU A 17 17.70 -0.11 -9.55
CA GLU A 17 18.51 0.01 -10.76
C GLU A 17 19.64 1.03 -10.60
N HIS A 18 19.36 2.17 -9.97
CA HIS A 18 20.38 3.16 -9.65
C HIS A 18 21.48 2.57 -8.75
N ALA A 19 21.11 1.89 -7.67
CA ALA A 19 22.08 1.25 -6.78
C ALA A 19 22.98 0.23 -7.53
N LEU A 20 22.43 -0.51 -8.49
CA LEU A 20 23.18 -1.47 -9.32
C LEU A 20 24.11 -0.81 -10.34
N ALA A 21 23.72 0.34 -10.87
CA ALA A 21 24.50 1.08 -11.86
C ALA A 21 25.67 1.84 -11.23
N CYS A 22 25.59 2.18 -9.95
CA CYS A 22 26.65 2.88 -9.24
C CYS A 22 27.90 1.99 -9.03
N PRO A 23 29.11 2.52 -9.30
CA PRO A 23 30.36 1.77 -9.08
C PRO A 23 30.76 1.70 -7.60
N THR A 24 30.24 2.61 -6.77
CA THR A 24 30.51 2.67 -5.34
C THR A 24 29.21 2.82 -4.56
N HIS A 25 29.24 2.40 -3.29
CA HIS A 25 28.07 2.35 -2.42
C HIS A 25 28.41 2.94 -1.05
N ARG A 26 27.42 3.61 -0.44
CA ARG A 26 27.49 4.11 0.93
C ARG A 26 27.28 2.94 1.88
N LEU A 27 28.22 2.76 2.79
CA LEU A 27 28.05 1.87 3.92
C LEU A 27 27.05 2.48 4.91
N THR A 28 25.94 1.81 5.16
CA THR A 28 24.88 2.32 6.04
C THR A 28 24.93 1.71 7.44
N ARG A 29 24.31 2.36 8.43
CA ARG A 29 24.22 1.81 9.80
C ARG A 29 23.56 0.43 9.83
N ALA A 30 22.51 0.22 9.03
CA ALA A 30 21.84 -1.07 8.90
C ALA A 30 22.77 -2.15 8.38
N GLN A 31 23.54 -1.82 7.34
CA GLN A 31 24.51 -2.71 6.72
C GLN A 31 25.68 -3.06 7.65
N LEU A 32 26.17 -2.08 8.42
CA LEU A 32 27.15 -2.30 9.48
C LEU A 32 26.61 -3.21 10.59
N ALA A 33 25.36 -2.99 11.01
CA ALA A 33 24.72 -3.80 12.03
C ALA A 33 24.46 -5.24 11.55
N ALA A 34 24.15 -5.41 10.26
CA ALA A 34 23.98 -6.71 9.62
C ALA A 34 25.30 -7.43 9.31
N GLY A 35 26.46 -6.76 9.48
CA GLY A 35 27.78 -7.33 9.17
C GLY A 35 28.03 -7.50 7.66
N GLU A 36 27.33 -6.75 6.83
CA GLU A 36 27.29 -6.93 5.38
C GLU A 36 28.39 -6.15 4.64
N HIS A 37 28.81 -6.69 3.48
CA HIS A 37 29.80 -6.05 2.62
C HIS A 37 29.21 -4.91 1.78
N ASN A 38 30.06 -3.99 1.32
CA ASN A 38 29.64 -2.86 0.49
C ASN A 38 29.12 -3.33 -0.88
N THR A 39 27.81 -3.55 -0.98
CA THR A 39 27.14 -4.11 -2.16
C THR A 39 25.88 -3.29 -2.50
N PRO A 40 25.40 -3.35 -3.76
CA PRO A 40 24.20 -2.64 -4.19
C PRO A 40 22.96 -3.10 -3.41
N ALA A 41 22.26 -2.13 -2.83
CA ALA A 41 21.12 -2.39 -1.96
C ALA A 41 20.13 -1.23 -1.94
N LEU A 42 18.92 -1.55 -1.51
CA LEU A 42 18.01 -0.56 -0.95
C LEU A 42 18.20 -0.48 0.56
N THR A 43 18.00 0.71 1.11
CA THR A 43 17.97 0.92 2.55
C THR A 43 16.61 1.45 2.94
N LEU A 44 15.99 0.76 3.90
CA LEU A 44 14.70 1.14 4.46
C LEU A 44 14.94 1.88 5.77
N ARG A 45 14.24 2.99 5.90
CA ARG A 45 14.10 3.74 7.13
C ARG A 45 12.64 3.73 7.51
N ARG A 46 12.30 3.13 8.64
CA ARG A 46 10.93 2.97 9.10
C ARG A 46 10.71 3.72 10.41
N ALA A 47 9.64 4.49 10.47
CA ALA A 47 9.15 5.15 11.67
C ALA A 47 7.65 4.84 11.78
N GLY A 48 7.26 4.05 12.79
CA GLY A 48 5.88 3.61 12.94
C GLY A 48 5.32 2.87 11.71
N SER A 49 4.29 3.45 11.12
CA SER A 49 3.60 2.96 9.92
C SER A 49 4.16 3.48 8.60
N GLU A 50 5.15 4.38 8.65
CA GLU A 50 5.78 4.97 7.47
C GLU A 50 7.13 4.33 7.18
N GLY A 51 7.46 4.21 5.89
CA GLY A 51 8.70 3.63 5.42
C GLY A 51 9.26 4.39 4.23
N HIS A 52 10.55 4.69 4.27
CA HIS A 52 11.28 5.38 3.20
C HIS A 52 12.36 4.45 2.65
N LEU A 53 12.26 4.07 1.38
CA LEU A 53 13.27 3.31 0.67
C LEU A 53 14.16 4.25 -0.14
N ARG A 54 15.48 4.01 -0.10
CA ARG A 54 16.46 4.74 -0.91
C ARG A 54 17.57 3.83 -1.41
N SER A 55 18.21 4.23 -2.50
CA SER A 55 19.43 3.60 -3.02
C SER A 55 20.64 3.88 -2.12
N ASN A 56 21.54 2.90 -1.95
CA ASN A 56 22.86 3.14 -1.34
C ASN A 56 23.97 3.51 -2.35
N GLY A 57 23.68 3.55 -3.66
CA GLY A 57 24.64 3.91 -4.71
C GLY A 57 25.21 5.34 -4.60
N VAL A 58 26.43 5.52 -5.10
CA VAL A 58 27.15 6.80 -5.20
C VAL A 58 27.53 7.07 -6.67
N PRO A 59 27.27 8.27 -7.22
CA PRO A 59 26.68 9.45 -6.58
C PRO A 59 25.23 9.21 -6.11
N VAL A 60 24.77 10.01 -5.15
CA VAL A 60 23.38 9.94 -4.68
C VAL A 60 22.46 10.42 -5.79
N TRP A 61 21.32 9.77 -5.91
CA TRP A 61 20.28 10.21 -6.81
C TRP A 61 19.42 11.28 -6.14
N HIS A 62 19.32 12.44 -6.79
CA HIS A 62 18.48 13.54 -6.37
C HIS A 62 17.32 13.79 -7.36
N THR A 63 16.21 14.30 -6.83
CA THR A 63 15.10 14.85 -7.59
C THR A 63 15.55 16.11 -8.37
N PRO A 64 14.77 16.61 -9.34
CA PRO A 64 15.06 17.88 -10.01
C PRO A 64 15.18 19.09 -9.06
N HIS A 65 14.61 18.99 -7.85
CA HIS A 65 14.65 20.03 -6.82
C HIS A 65 15.85 19.91 -5.87
N GLY A 66 16.68 18.86 -6.03
CA GLY A 66 17.88 18.63 -5.22
C GLY A 66 17.66 17.77 -3.98
N ASP A 67 16.43 17.35 -3.70
CA ASP A 67 16.13 16.40 -2.61
C ASP A 67 16.63 15.00 -2.96
N GLU A 68 16.99 14.17 -1.98
CA GLU A 68 17.34 12.76 -2.24
C GLU A 68 16.11 12.00 -2.77
N GLN A 69 16.29 11.22 -3.83
CA GLN A 69 15.22 10.40 -4.40
C GLN A 69 14.87 9.26 -3.43
N VAL A 70 13.59 9.19 -3.04
CA VAL A 70 13.07 8.23 -2.05
C VAL A 70 11.75 7.65 -2.57
N ALA A 71 11.50 6.38 -2.26
CA ALA A 71 10.19 5.76 -2.41
C ALA A 71 9.48 5.72 -1.05
N TYR A 72 8.27 6.25 -1.00
CA TYR A 72 7.46 6.33 0.21
C TYR A 72 6.52 5.12 0.29
N GLY A 73 6.44 4.55 1.48
CA GLY A 73 5.54 3.45 1.77
C GLY A 73 4.79 3.68 3.07
N GLY A 74 3.62 3.05 3.14
CA GLY A 74 2.72 3.15 4.28
C GLY A 74 2.16 1.81 4.70
N ALA A 75 1.76 1.73 5.96
CA ALA A 75 1.08 0.58 6.56
C ALA A 75 -0.06 1.06 7.47
N TRP A 76 -0.90 0.12 7.90
CA TRP A 76 -1.78 0.34 9.03
C TRP A 76 -1.00 0.20 10.35
N HIS A 77 -1.47 0.84 11.41
CA HIS A 77 -1.02 0.56 12.78
C HIS A 77 -2.21 0.55 13.76
N PRO A 78 -2.08 -0.12 14.92
CA PRO A 78 -3.10 -0.09 15.95
C PRO A 78 -3.09 1.26 16.69
N VAL A 79 -4.27 1.86 16.83
CA VAL A 79 -4.48 3.10 17.60
C VAL A 79 -4.12 2.87 19.07
N GLY A 80 -3.27 3.72 19.63
CA GLY A 80 -2.81 3.60 21.01
C GLY A 80 -1.85 2.43 21.26
N GLY A 81 -1.41 1.74 20.21
CA GLY A 81 -0.25 0.86 20.28
C GLY A 81 1.00 1.67 20.59
N ALA A 82 1.98 1.05 21.26
CA ALA A 82 3.30 1.65 21.38
C ALA A 82 3.89 1.78 19.97
N VAL A 83 3.82 2.98 19.39
CA VAL A 83 4.64 3.31 18.23
C VAL A 83 6.07 3.16 18.73
N SER A 84 6.83 2.26 18.11
CA SER A 84 8.26 2.22 18.40
C SER A 84 8.82 3.55 17.90
N GLU A 85 9.06 4.49 18.81
CA GLU A 85 9.70 5.78 18.51
C GLU A 85 11.13 5.60 17.97
N LEU A 86 11.66 4.37 18.06
CA LEU A 86 12.95 4.02 17.51
C LEU A 86 12.83 3.80 16.01
N GLU A 87 13.36 4.77 15.26
CA GLU A 87 13.62 4.67 13.84
C GLU A 87 14.41 3.39 13.53
N GLN A 88 13.80 2.50 12.74
CA GLN A 88 14.43 1.26 12.31
C GLN A 88 15.15 1.49 10.99
N HIS A 89 16.38 1.00 10.90
CA HIS A 89 17.14 0.97 9.66
C HIS A 89 17.33 -0.48 9.23
N LEU A 90 16.78 -0.82 8.06
CA LEU A 90 16.82 -2.15 7.48
C LEU A 90 17.54 -2.11 6.12
N TYR A 91 18.15 -3.23 5.75
CA TYR A 91 19.01 -3.35 4.58
C TYR A 91 18.49 -4.43 3.65
N LEU A 92 18.36 -4.11 2.36
CA LEU A 92 17.81 -5.00 1.33
C LEU A 92 18.82 -5.18 0.19
N PRO A 93 19.72 -6.18 0.26
CA PRO A 93 20.70 -6.44 -0.78
C PRO A 93 20.03 -6.87 -2.08
N LEU A 94 20.46 -6.29 -3.20
CA LEU A 94 19.81 -6.53 -4.48
C LEU A 94 20.22 -7.83 -5.15
N ARG A 95 21.45 -8.29 -4.88
CA ARG A 95 22.07 -9.48 -5.52
C ARG A 95 22.26 -10.66 -4.58
N HIS A 96 21.96 -10.50 -3.30
CA HIS A 96 22.08 -11.61 -2.36
C HIS A 96 20.89 -12.55 -2.56
N PRO A 97 21.11 -13.83 -2.91
CA PRO A 97 20.02 -14.78 -3.06
C PRO A 97 19.34 -15.04 -1.72
N ASP A 98 18.01 -15.13 -1.73
CA ASP A 98 17.23 -15.68 -0.63
C ASP A 98 17.44 -17.22 -0.51
N PRO A 99 16.85 -17.91 0.49
CA PRO A 99 16.97 -19.36 0.63
C PRO A 99 16.52 -20.18 -0.59
N ASP A 100 15.66 -19.61 -1.43
CA ASP A 100 15.16 -20.22 -2.67
C ASP A 100 16.03 -19.83 -3.90
N GLY A 101 17.11 -19.08 -3.69
CA GLY A 101 18.04 -18.64 -4.74
C GLY A 101 17.59 -17.39 -5.51
N ARG A 102 16.51 -16.72 -5.10
CA ARG A 102 15.96 -15.54 -5.78
C ARG A 102 16.69 -14.28 -5.36
N GLN A 103 16.96 -13.40 -6.32
CA GLN A 103 17.55 -12.09 -6.06
C GLN A 103 16.47 -11.01 -6.09
N LEU A 104 16.54 -10.05 -5.16
CA LEU A 104 15.54 -8.99 -5.06
C LEU A 104 15.38 -8.20 -6.36
N ILE A 105 16.48 -7.89 -7.07
CA ILE A 105 16.37 -7.18 -8.35
C ILE A 105 15.55 -7.95 -9.39
N ASP A 106 15.74 -9.27 -9.47
CA ASP A 106 15.03 -10.10 -10.44
C ASP A 106 13.55 -10.20 -10.07
N VAL A 107 13.23 -10.27 -8.78
CA VAL A 107 11.84 -10.19 -8.28
C VAL A 107 11.19 -8.87 -8.71
N LEU A 108 11.85 -7.73 -8.49
CA LEU A 108 11.33 -6.40 -8.87
C LEU A 108 11.11 -6.27 -10.38
N ARG A 109 12.10 -6.67 -11.19
CA ARG A 109 12.01 -6.64 -12.66
C ARG A 109 10.91 -7.56 -13.18
N ALA A 110 10.84 -8.78 -12.67
CA ALA A 110 9.80 -9.74 -13.05
C ALA A 110 8.40 -9.24 -12.68
N GLY A 111 8.23 -8.68 -11.49
CA GLY A 111 6.95 -8.08 -11.10
C GLY A 111 6.55 -6.92 -11.99
N ARG A 112 7.49 -6.03 -12.34
CA ARG A 112 7.21 -4.94 -13.28
C ARG A 112 6.79 -5.45 -14.66
N ALA A 113 7.44 -6.51 -15.16
CA ALA A 113 7.11 -7.15 -16.43
C ALA A 113 5.74 -7.86 -16.41
N LEU A 114 5.25 -8.21 -15.22
CA LEU A 114 3.92 -8.79 -14.97
C LEU A 114 2.89 -7.74 -14.53
N ASP A 115 3.18 -6.45 -14.70
CA ASP A 115 2.33 -5.32 -14.31
C ASP A 115 1.90 -5.33 -12.83
N ARG A 116 2.75 -5.84 -11.95
CA ARG A 116 2.63 -5.68 -10.49
C ARG A 116 3.10 -4.28 -10.12
N THR A 117 2.18 -3.46 -9.63
CA THR A 117 2.42 -2.04 -9.32
C THR A 117 2.71 -1.78 -7.85
N TRP A 118 2.50 -2.78 -6.99
CA TRP A 118 2.68 -2.69 -5.54
C TRP A 118 3.69 -3.70 -5.03
N LEU A 119 4.55 -3.24 -4.12
CA LEU A 119 5.46 -4.05 -3.34
C LEU A 119 4.98 -4.04 -1.89
N ALA A 120 4.75 -5.22 -1.33
CA ALA A 120 4.58 -5.42 0.11
C ALA A 120 5.90 -5.91 0.68
N LEU A 121 6.38 -5.21 1.71
CA LEU A 121 7.59 -5.56 2.44
C LEU A 121 7.21 -5.99 3.86
N ASP A 122 7.48 -7.24 4.20
CA ASP A 122 7.36 -7.69 5.58
C ASP A 122 8.51 -7.12 6.41
N THR A 123 8.14 -6.40 7.48
CA THR A 123 9.09 -5.74 8.38
C THR A 123 9.03 -6.30 9.80
N ASP A 124 8.33 -7.41 10.02
CA ASP A 124 8.33 -8.15 11.29
C ASP A 124 9.63 -8.98 11.45
N THR A 125 10.78 -8.32 11.29
CA THR A 125 12.12 -8.91 11.46
C THR A 125 12.85 -8.26 12.62
N ALA A 126 13.80 -8.98 13.23
CA ALA A 126 14.62 -8.40 14.28
C ALA A 126 15.44 -7.21 13.75
N PRO A 127 15.66 -6.16 14.58
CA PRO A 127 16.50 -5.03 14.18
C PRO A 127 17.92 -5.49 13.79
N GLY A 128 18.48 -4.89 12.74
CA GLY A 128 19.81 -5.24 12.24
C GLY A 128 19.84 -6.49 11.36
N CYS A 129 18.70 -7.11 11.06
CA CYS A 129 18.61 -8.16 10.05
C CYS A 129 18.57 -7.59 8.63
N THR A 130 19.17 -8.36 7.71
CA THR A 130 18.98 -8.19 6.28
C THR A 130 17.58 -8.67 5.88
N LEU A 131 16.84 -7.88 5.09
CA LEU A 131 15.61 -8.32 4.45
C LEU A 131 15.96 -8.85 3.06
N ASP A 132 15.80 -10.15 2.86
CA ASP A 132 16.04 -10.79 1.58
C ASP A 132 14.79 -10.71 0.67
N ALA A 133 14.87 -11.35 -0.50
CA ALA A 133 13.76 -11.40 -1.45
C ALA A 133 12.53 -12.18 -0.93
N GLY A 134 12.69 -13.00 0.11
CA GLY A 134 11.60 -13.71 0.79
C GLY A 134 10.69 -12.80 1.60
N CYS A 135 11.20 -11.65 2.05
CA CYS A 135 10.39 -10.62 2.73
C CYS A 135 9.57 -9.75 1.77
N VAL A 136 9.69 -9.96 0.45
CA VAL A 136 9.09 -9.12 -0.59
C VAL A 136 8.04 -9.88 -1.37
N GLU A 137 6.84 -9.32 -1.44
CA GLU A 137 5.75 -9.81 -2.27
C GLU A 137 5.29 -8.70 -3.23
N LEU A 138 4.96 -9.06 -4.47
CA LEU A 138 4.53 -8.11 -5.50
C LEU A 138 3.08 -8.36 -5.91
N PHE A 139 2.30 -7.27 -5.97
CA PHE A 139 0.87 -7.29 -6.23
C PHE A 139 0.49 -6.27 -7.31
N ASP A 140 -0.64 -6.51 -7.99
CA ASP A 140 -1.25 -5.53 -8.90
C ASP A 140 -2.11 -4.48 -8.15
N HIS A 141 -2.42 -4.74 -6.88
CA HIS A 141 -3.16 -3.86 -5.98
C HIS A 141 -2.74 -4.05 -4.53
N ARG A 142 -3.05 -3.08 -3.66
CA ARG A 142 -2.92 -3.27 -2.22
C ARG A 142 -4.02 -4.21 -1.71
N ALA A 143 -3.63 -5.36 -1.21
CA ALA A 143 -4.51 -6.26 -0.47
C ALA A 143 -4.36 -6.01 1.04
N GLU A 144 -5.31 -6.51 1.85
CA GLU A 144 -5.16 -6.56 3.31
C GLU A 144 -4.78 -5.21 3.96
N ILE A 145 -5.48 -4.15 3.56
CA ILE A 145 -5.25 -2.77 4.03
C ILE A 145 -5.50 -2.55 5.55
N VAL A 146 -6.02 -3.57 6.23
CA VAL A 146 -6.09 -3.68 7.70
C VAL A 146 -6.00 -5.16 8.09
N PRO A 147 -5.71 -5.50 9.35
CA PRO A 147 -5.68 -6.88 9.80
C PRO A 147 -6.99 -7.63 9.53
N PRO A 148 -6.93 -8.94 9.27
CA PRO A 148 -8.11 -9.79 9.26
C PRO A 148 -8.88 -9.68 10.59
N GLY A 149 -10.21 -9.70 10.54
CA GLY A 149 -11.04 -9.54 11.75
C GLY A 149 -11.24 -8.10 12.22
N THR A 150 -10.68 -7.11 11.50
CA THR A 150 -10.85 -5.69 11.84
C THR A 150 -12.33 -5.31 11.91
N ARG A 151 -12.69 -4.62 12.99
CA ARG A 151 -14.04 -4.07 13.15
C ARG A 151 -14.17 -2.81 12.33
N TRP A 152 -15.35 -2.60 11.77
CA TRP A 152 -15.64 -1.42 10.97
C TRP A 152 -16.73 -0.59 11.66
N ARG A 153 -16.54 0.73 11.72
CA ARG A 153 -17.51 1.68 12.25
C ARG A 153 -17.94 2.66 11.16
N PRO A 154 -19.24 3.00 11.05
CA PRO A 154 -19.68 4.00 10.09
C PRO A 154 -19.23 5.40 10.54
N ASP A 155 -18.72 6.20 9.61
CA ASP A 155 -18.39 7.59 9.84
C ASP A 155 -18.55 8.44 8.57
N MET A 156 -18.62 9.76 8.73
CA MET A 156 -18.45 10.70 7.61
C MET A 156 -16.98 11.07 7.53
N VAL A 157 -16.39 10.94 6.35
CA VAL A 157 -14.97 11.22 6.13
C VAL A 157 -14.78 12.18 4.98
N THR A 158 -13.68 12.93 5.04
CA THR A 158 -13.27 13.88 4.00
C THR A 158 -11.77 13.79 3.79
N SER A 159 -11.31 14.29 2.66
CA SER A 159 -9.90 14.23 2.23
C SER A 159 -9.62 15.39 1.27
N PRO A 160 -8.44 16.03 1.35
CA PRO A 160 -8.02 17.06 0.39
C PRO A 160 -8.06 16.57 -1.06
N GLN A 161 -7.72 15.29 -1.29
CA GLN A 161 -7.74 14.64 -2.60
C GLN A 161 -9.15 14.57 -3.23
N THR A 162 -10.20 14.76 -2.44
CA THR A 162 -11.60 14.84 -2.91
C THR A 162 -12.15 16.27 -2.99
N GLY A 163 -11.28 17.28 -2.85
CA GLY A 163 -11.70 18.67 -2.72
C GLY A 163 -12.36 18.98 -1.38
N GLY A 164 -12.08 18.19 -0.34
CA GLY A 164 -12.62 18.40 1.00
C GLY A 164 -14.10 18.04 1.17
N ARG A 165 -14.67 17.21 0.28
CA ARG A 165 -16.08 16.80 0.34
C ARG A 165 -16.30 15.64 1.31
N ASP A 166 -17.51 15.59 1.88
CA ASP A 166 -17.89 14.61 2.90
C ASP A 166 -18.55 13.37 2.28
N TYR A 167 -18.04 12.19 2.63
CA TYR A 167 -18.57 10.91 2.16
C TYR A 167 -18.84 9.93 3.31
N PRO A 168 -19.92 9.14 3.23
CA PRO A 168 -20.16 8.08 4.19
C PRO A 168 -19.22 6.90 3.95
N ALA A 169 -18.49 6.49 4.98
CA ALA A 169 -17.53 5.40 4.92
C ALA A 169 -17.71 4.40 6.06
N LEU A 170 -17.13 3.22 5.88
CA LEU A 170 -16.74 2.35 6.98
C LEU A 170 -15.27 2.62 7.31
N VAL A 171 -15.01 2.99 8.55
CA VAL A 171 -13.68 3.28 9.09
C VAL A 171 -13.20 2.08 9.91
N ALA A 172 -11.93 1.72 9.75
CA ALA A 172 -11.30 0.69 10.56
C ALA A 172 -11.25 1.11 12.03
N ASP A 173 -11.88 0.33 12.90
CA ASP A 173 -11.96 0.62 14.32
C ASP A 173 -10.71 0.10 15.03
N GLY A 174 -9.99 1.01 15.69
CA GLY A 174 -8.71 0.73 16.36
C GLY A 174 -7.50 0.71 15.44
N TYR A 175 -7.61 1.16 14.18
CA TYR A 175 -6.50 1.26 13.24
C TYR A 175 -6.53 2.55 12.43
N ASP A 176 -5.35 3.09 12.16
CA ASP A 176 -5.06 4.31 11.41
C ASP A 176 -3.81 4.12 10.52
N ALA A 177 -3.54 5.14 9.69
CA ALA A 177 -2.56 5.14 8.62
C ALA A 177 -1.44 6.19 8.83
N GLY A 178 -0.97 6.38 10.06
CA GLY A 178 0.08 7.37 10.34
C GLY A 178 -0.06 8.01 11.72
N ASP A 179 1.01 8.67 12.16
CA ASP A 179 1.09 9.34 13.46
C ASP A 179 0.05 10.48 13.63
N ASP A 180 -0.43 11.05 12.52
CA ASP A 180 -1.48 12.08 12.49
C ASP A 180 -2.91 11.51 12.62
N GLY A 181 -3.06 10.19 12.74
CA GLY A 181 -4.36 9.52 12.94
C GLY A 181 -5.24 9.47 11.68
N TRP A 182 -4.62 9.46 10.49
CA TRP A 182 -5.33 9.34 9.22
C TRP A 182 -6.16 8.05 9.17
N LEU A 183 -7.41 8.16 8.76
CA LEU A 183 -8.36 7.07 8.81
C LEU A 183 -8.13 6.08 7.67
N ILE A 184 -8.28 4.79 7.98
CA ILE A 184 -8.38 3.75 6.96
C ILE A 184 -9.85 3.53 6.64
N CYS A 185 -10.24 3.89 5.43
CA CYS A 185 -11.64 3.88 4.99
C CYS A 185 -11.90 2.81 3.94
N ARG A 186 -13.13 2.31 3.92
CA ARG A 186 -13.71 1.57 2.79
C ARG A 186 -15.10 2.09 2.47
N PHE A 187 -15.43 2.14 1.19
CA PHE A 187 -16.62 2.81 0.64
C PHE A 187 -17.48 1.82 -0.12
N ASP A 188 -18.80 1.94 0.01
CA ASP A 188 -19.71 1.12 -0.78
C ASP A 188 -19.75 1.58 -2.25
N PRO A 189 -20.14 0.72 -3.21
CA PRO A 189 -20.08 1.06 -4.64
C PRO A 189 -20.83 2.33 -5.03
N HIS A 190 -21.91 2.69 -4.32
CA HIS A 190 -22.64 3.93 -4.61
C HIS A 190 -21.82 5.16 -4.22
N THR A 191 -21.22 5.14 -3.04
CA THR A 191 -20.35 6.22 -2.56
C THR A 191 -19.12 6.39 -3.47
N VAL A 192 -18.53 5.29 -3.94
CA VAL A 192 -17.40 5.37 -4.88
C VAL A 192 -17.80 6.01 -6.21
N ARG A 193 -18.96 5.65 -6.77
CA ARG A 193 -19.48 6.28 -7.99
C ARG A 193 -19.75 7.76 -7.79
N GLN A 194 -20.22 8.15 -6.61
CA GLN A 194 -20.38 9.56 -6.25
C GLN A 194 -19.03 10.28 -6.26
N ILE A 195 -18.02 9.76 -5.54
CA ILE A 195 -16.65 10.32 -5.52
C ILE A 195 -16.11 10.45 -6.96
N ALA A 196 -16.26 9.41 -7.79
CA ALA A 196 -15.78 9.42 -9.16
C ALA A 196 -16.48 10.46 -10.05
N ALA A 197 -17.81 10.55 -9.98
CA ALA A 197 -18.58 11.55 -10.73
C ALA A 197 -18.24 12.98 -10.29
N GLU A 198 -18.03 13.15 -8.99
CA GLU A 198 -17.67 14.43 -8.40
C GLU A 198 -16.25 14.86 -8.74
N LEU A 199 -15.29 13.93 -8.85
CA LEU A 199 -13.91 14.21 -9.30
C LEU A 199 -13.77 14.38 -10.82
N GLY A 200 -14.66 13.76 -11.59
CA GLY A 200 -14.73 13.88 -13.05
C GLY A 200 -15.66 15.00 -13.54
N GLY A 201 -16.16 15.86 -12.64
CA GLY A 201 -17.16 16.88 -12.97
C GLY A 201 -16.62 18.07 -13.79
N PRO A 202 -17.50 18.94 -14.32
CA PRO A 202 -17.11 20.05 -15.20
C PRO A 202 -16.15 21.09 -14.57
N TRP A 203 -16.14 21.22 -13.24
CA TRP A 203 -15.27 22.14 -12.52
C TRP A 203 -13.77 21.85 -12.73
N ARG A 204 -13.44 20.61 -13.12
CA ARG A 204 -12.08 20.18 -13.45
C ARG A 204 -11.48 20.94 -14.65
N ALA A 205 -12.31 21.56 -15.50
CA ALA A 205 -11.81 22.43 -16.57
C ALA A 205 -11.05 23.67 -16.04
N GLY A 206 -11.22 24.00 -14.75
CA GLY A 206 -10.51 25.10 -14.09
C GLY A 206 -9.34 24.67 -13.19
N THR A 207 -8.94 23.39 -13.20
CA THR A 207 -7.86 22.85 -12.35
C THR A 207 -6.60 22.56 -13.17
N MET A 208 -5.45 22.52 -12.51
CA MET A 208 -4.21 22.07 -13.14
C MET A 208 -4.20 20.53 -13.30
N PRO A 209 -3.59 19.98 -14.37
CA PRO A 209 -3.35 18.55 -14.45
C PRO A 209 -2.62 18.04 -13.20
N GLY A 210 -3.10 16.94 -12.63
CA GLY A 210 -2.51 16.31 -11.44
C GLY A 210 -2.97 16.92 -10.10
N GLU A 211 -3.71 18.04 -10.11
CA GLU A 211 -4.21 18.67 -8.89
C GLU A 211 -5.17 17.76 -8.12
N TYR A 212 -6.01 17.02 -8.84
CA TYR A 212 -6.91 16.04 -8.28
C TYR A 212 -6.76 14.69 -9.00
N PRO A 213 -6.92 13.56 -8.33
CA PRO A 213 -6.94 12.27 -8.99
C PRO A 213 -8.21 12.10 -9.85
N LEU A 214 -8.15 11.16 -10.79
CA LEU A 214 -9.30 10.68 -11.57
C LEU A 214 -9.67 9.26 -11.13
N LEU A 215 -10.96 8.99 -10.99
CA LEU A 215 -11.46 7.64 -10.73
C LEU A 215 -12.25 7.16 -11.94
N ARG A 216 -11.93 5.96 -12.40
CA ARG A 216 -12.70 5.28 -13.44
C ARG A 216 -13.04 3.87 -13.00
N PHE A 217 -14.23 3.42 -13.37
CA PHE A 217 -14.59 2.01 -13.23
C PHE A 217 -14.12 1.26 -14.48
N ASP A 218 -13.37 0.19 -14.26
CA ASP A 218 -13.07 -0.84 -15.24
C ASP A 218 -13.69 -2.16 -14.76
N GLY A 219 -14.87 -2.47 -15.28
CA GLY A 219 -15.71 -3.54 -14.73
C GLY A 219 -16.07 -3.30 -13.26
N SER A 220 -15.64 -4.22 -12.39
CA SER A 220 -15.80 -4.10 -10.93
C SER A 220 -14.62 -3.40 -10.24
N THR A 221 -13.56 -3.05 -10.97
CA THR A 221 -12.36 -2.46 -10.40
C THR A 221 -12.43 -0.94 -10.51
N VAL A 222 -11.98 -0.24 -9.47
CA VAL A 222 -11.82 1.21 -9.49
C VAL A 222 -10.36 1.52 -9.79
N VAL A 223 -10.10 2.14 -10.92
CA VAL A 223 -8.77 2.57 -11.34
C VAL A 223 -8.60 4.02 -10.92
N LEU A 224 -7.58 4.26 -10.10
CA LEU A 224 -7.12 5.57 -9.72
C LEU A 224 -6.08 6.03 -10.73
N LEU A 225 -6.33 7.17 -11.35
CA LEU A 225 -5.51 7.75 -12.39
C LEU A 225 -4.92 9.07 -11.91
N GLU A 226 -3.65 9.27 -12.18
CA GLU A 226 -2.95 10.53 -11.99
C GLU A 226 -2.69 11.17 -13.35
N GLU A 227 -2.90 12.50 -13.43
CA GLU A 227 -2.64 13.25 -14.66
C GLU A 227 -1.26 13.90 -14.55
N THR A 228 -0.39 13.65 -15.52
CA THR A 228 0.88 14.33 -15.64
C THR A 228 0.85 15.23 -16.87
N ASP A 229 1.13 16.51 -16.67
CA ASP A 229 1.36 17.43 -17.78
C ASP A 229 2.75 17.16 -18.38
N SER A 230 2.78 16.81 -19.66
CA SER A 230 4.01 16.55 -20.41
C SER A 230 4.08 17.48 -21.61
N ALA A 231 5.27 17.62 -22.20
CA ALA A 231 5.45 18.46 -23.39
C ALA A 231 4.50 18.10 -24.55
N ASP A 232 4.06 16.84 -24.60
CA ASP A 232 3.18 16.28 -25.64
C ASP A 232 1.68 16.27 -25.24
N GLY A 233 1.34 16.80 -24.07
CA GLY A 233 -0.01 16.89 -23.53
C GLY A 233 -0.21 16.15 -22.20
N ILE A 234 -1.47 15.98 -21.81
CA ILE A 234 -1.83 15.31 -20.55
C ILE A 234 -1.74 13.80 -20.70
N ARG A 235 -0.86 13.18 -19.92
CA ARG A 235 -0.76 11.72 -19.78
C ARG A 235 -1.53 11.25 -18.55
N LEU A 236 -2.22 10.11 -18.67
CA LEU A 236 -2.91 9.46 -17.57
C LEU A 236 -2.18 8.18 -17.18
N ASP A 237 -1.69 8.13 -15.94
CA ASP A 237 -1.04 6.95 -15.39
C ASP A 237 -1.90 6.30 -14.32
N VAL A 238 -1.79 4.97 -14.20
CA VAL A 238 -2.51 4.22 -13.17
C VAL A 238 -1.78 4.33 -11.85
N ASP A 239 -2.25 5.20 -10.97
CA ASP A 239 -1.76 5.33 -9.60
C ASP A 239 -2.20 4.15 -8.73
N ASP A 240 -3.41 3.62 -8.89
CA ASP A 240 -3.85 2.47 -8.11
C ASP A 240 -4.98 1.68 -8.80
N ARG A 241 -5.11 0.41 -8.41
CA ARG A 241 -6.26 -0.44 -8.73
C ARG A 241 -6.90 -0.88 -7.44
N CYS A 242 -8.12 -0.44 -7.20
CA CYS A 242 -8.88 -0.77 -6.02
C CYS A 242 -9.97 -1.78 -6.38
N TYR A 243 -9.76 -3.02 -5.97
CA TYR A 243 -10.76 -4.07 -6.07
C TYR A 243 -11.74 -4.00 -4.89
N PRO A 244 -13.00 -4.40 -5.07
CA PRO A 244 -13.89 -4.55 -3.94
C PRO A 244 -13.38 -5.68 -3.04
N ASP A 245 -13.40 -5.45 -1.73
CA ASP A 245 -13.17 -6.49 -0.76
C ASP A 245 -14.29 -7.55 -0.79
N ARG A 246 -14.15 -8.60 0.02
CA ARG A 246 -15.15 -9.67 0.11
C ARG A 246 -16.57 -9.21 0.52
N ASP A 247 -16.70 -8.02 1.12
CA ASP A 247 -17.98 -7.42 1.50
C ASP A 247 -18.52 -6.47 0.41
N GLY A 248 -17.78 -6.28 -0.68
CA GLY A 248 -18.13 -5.41 -1.80
C GLY A 248 -17.71 -3.95 -1.64
N TYR A 249 -16.81 -3.64 -0.70
CA TYR A 249 -16.37 -2.28 -0.38
C TYR A 249 -14.98 -1.98 -0.96
N TYR A 250 -14.73 -0.72 -1.30
CA TYR A 250 -13.47 -0.27 -1.92
C TYR A 250 -12.66 0.60 -0.97
N SER A 251 -11.38 0.32 -0.82
CA SER A 251 -10.45 1.08 0.02
C SER A 251 -9.63 2.09 -0.79
N ILE A 252 -10.32 3.10 -1.29
CA ILE A 252 -9.75 4.12 -2.18
C ILE A 252 -8.73 4.96 -1.41
N GLY A 253 -7.53 5.06 -1.99
CA GLY A 253 -6.49 5.92 -1.45
C GLY A 253 -5.93 5.46 -0.10
N ALA A 254 -6.11 4.19 0.30
CA ALA A 254 -5.55 3.68 1.55
C ALA A 254 -4.06 4.05 1.67
N TYR A 255 -3.68 4.64 2.81
CA TYR A 255 -2.35 5.18 3.18
C TYR A 255 -1.87 6.43 2.42
N ARG A 256 -2.60 6.89 1.40
CA ARG A 256 -2.14 8.03 0.56
C ARG A 256 -3.12 9.19 0.54
N TRP A 257 -4.41 8.89 0.62
CA TRP A 257 -5.45 9.89 0.78
C TRP A 257 -5.64 10.07 2.27
N LEU A 258 -5.28 11.25 2.75
CA LEU A 258 -5.28 11.61 4.16
C LEU A 258 -6.72 11.80 4.64
N TRP A 259 -7.44 10.68 4.76
CA TRP A 259 -8.83 10.64 5.19
C TRP A 259 -8.93 11.03 6.65
N HIS A 260 -9.87 11.90 6.98
CA HIS A 260 -10.14 12.32 8.34
C HIS A 260 -11.64 12.42 8.58
N THR A 261 -12.04 12.37 9.85
CA THR A 261 -13.44 12.54 10.23
C THR A 261 -13.90 13.92 9.76
N SER A 262 -15.03 13.96 9.06
CA SER A 262 -15.62 15.23 8.67
C SER A 262 -16.07 16.02 9.90
N PRO A 263 -15.65 17.29 10.06
CA PRO A 263 -16.09 18.12 11.18
C PRO A 263 -17.57 18.53 11.06
N THR A 264 -18.12 18.47 9.85
CA THR A 264 -19.45 19.00 9.48
C THR A 264 -20.45 17.90 9.11
N GLY A 265 -19.99 16.68 8.88
CA GLY A 265 -20.77 15.59 8.31
C GLY A 265 -21.78 14.97 9.28
N SER A 266 -23.05 15.37 9.17
CA SER A 266 -24.16 14.58 9.72
C SER A 266 -24.56 13.47 8.74
N MET A 267 -24.19 12.23 9.05
CA MET A 267 -24.61 11.08 8.23
C MET A 267 -26.13 10.89 8.29
N PRO A 268 -26.84 10.83 7.15
CA PRO A 268 -28.27 10.52 7.13
C PRO A 268 -28.56 9.20 7.85
N THR A 269 -29.63 9.16 8.66
CA THR A 269 -29.99 7.99 9.49
C THR A 269 -30.07 6.69 8.68
N ARG A 270 -30.67 6.75 7.48
CA ARG A 270 -30.78 5.59 6.59
C ARG A 270 -29.40 5.07 6.15
N THR A 271 -28.50 5.96 5.78
CA THR A 271 -27.12 5.63 5.39
C THR A 271 -26.37 5.02 6.58
N ARG A 272 -26.50 5.62 7.76
CA ARG A 272 -25.91 5.11 9.00
C ARG A 272 -26.39 3.71 9.34
N LEU A 273 -27.69 3.46 9.28
CA LEU A 273 -28.25 2.13 9.54
C LEU A 273 -27.75 1.10 8.52
N ARG A 274 -27.74 1.45 7.22
CA ARG A 274 -27.20 0.59 6.15
C ARG A 274 -25.75 0.18 6.43
N LEU A 275 -24.89 1.14 6.76
CA LEU A 275 -23.48 0.87 7.04
C LEU A 275 -23.28 0.07 8.35
N ARG A 276 -24.07 0.34 9.39
CA ARG A 276 -24.05 -0.46 10.63
C ARG A 276 -24.40 -1.92 10.37
N LEU A 277 -25.44 -2.17 9.57
CA LEU A 277 -25.83 -3.54 9.21
C LEU A 277 -24.73 -4.25 8.42
N ALA A 278 -24.14 -3.59 7.43
CA ALA A 278 -23.02 -4.14 6.66
C ALA A 278 -21.81 -4.50 7.55
N ALA A 279 -21.44 -3.61 8.47
CA ALA A 279 -20.37 -3.86 9.44
C ALA A 279 -20.64 -5.06 10.37
N GLN A 280 -21.91 -5.36 10.67
CA GLN A 280 -22.30 -6.53 11.46
C GLN A 280 -22.32 -7.81 10.62
N SER A 281 -22.79 -7.76 9.37
CA SER A 281 -22.84 -8.92 8.47
C SER A 281 -21.45 -9.46 8.12
N GLY A 282 -20.46 -8.59 7.92
CA GLY A 282 -19.07 -9.01 7.69
C GLY A 282 -18.51 -9.85 8.85
N ARG A 283 -18.84 -9.50 10.10
CA ARG A 283 -18.43 -10.25 11.30
C ARG A 283 -19.01 -11.66 11.36
N LEU A 284 -20.24 -11.84 10.88
CA LEU A 284 -20.89 -13.15 10.89
C LEU A 284 -20.23 -14.09 9.88
N ARG A 285 -19.88 -13.59 8.68
CA ARG A 285 -19.20 -14.39 7.65
C ARG A 285 -17.83 -14.89 8.12
N GLU A 286 -17.00 -14.01 8.69
CA GLU A 286 -15.69 -14.40 9.25
C GLU A 286 -15.78 -15.53 10.28
N ARG A 287 -16.75 -15.46 11.19
CA ARG A 287 -16.96 -16.51 12.20
C ARG A 287 -17.40 -17.84 11.60
N THR A 288 -18.02 -17.80 10.43
CA THR A 288 -18.49 -19.01 9.74
C THR A 288 -17.35 -19.67 8.97
N ASP A 289 -16.46 -18.87 8.38
CA ASP A 289 -15.29 -19.36 7.65
C ASP A 289 -14.21 -19.94 8.58
N ILE A 290 -13.99 -19.35 9.77
CA ILE A 290 -13.09 -19.91 10.79
C ILE A 290 -13.59 -21.28 11.31
N ARG A 291 -14.89 -21.56 11.21
CA ARG A 291 -15.51 -22.82 11.65
C ARG A 291 -15.54 -23.93 10.59
N ARG A 292 -15.12 -23.67 9.36
CA ARG A 292 -14.91 -24.74 8.38
C ARG A 292 -13.47 -25.26 8.53
N PRO A 293 -13.24 -26.44 9.14
CA PRO A 293 -11.92 -27.05 9.04
C PRO A 293 -11.59 -27.22 7.56
N ARG A 294 -10.40 -26.77 7.15
CA ARG A 294 -9.79 -27.15 5.87
C ARG A 294 -9.86 -28.68 5.80
N GLN A 295 -10.81 -29.22 5.05
CA GLN A 295 -10.77 -30.63 4.68
C GLN A 295 -9.50 -30.81 3.86
N GLN A 296 -8.47 -31.36 4.48
CA GLN A 296 -7.35 -31.95 3.76
C GLN A 296 -7.98 -32.99 2.83
N MET A 297 -7.91 -32.74 1.52
CA MET A 297 -8.13 -33.79 0.54
C MET A 297 -7.10 -34.89 0.82
N PRO A 298 -7.53 -36.17 0.95
CA PRO A 298 -6.58 -37.25 1.08
C PRO A 298 -5.75 -37.34 -0.20
N ALA A 299 -4.43 -37.50 -0.03
CA ALA A 299 -3.50 -37.74 -1.11
C ALA A 299 -3.99 -38.92 -1.96
N ALA A 300 -4.04 -38.72 -3.27
CA ALA A 300 -4.27 -39.79 -4.22
C ALA A 300 -3.08 -40.77 -4.11
N ASP A 301 -3.42 -42.00 -3.73
CA ASP A 301 -2.52 -43.13 -3.58
C ASP A 301 -2.15 -43.63 -4.99
N ASP A 302 -1.00 -43.17 -5.52
CA ASP A 302 -0.43 -43.69 -6.77
C ASP A 302 0.17 -45.08 -6.50
N ARG A 303 -0.60 -46.13 -6.82
CA ARG A 303 -0.04 -47.48 -7.01
C ARG A 303 0.40 -47.63 -8.46
N PRO A 304 1.65 -48.04 -8.73
CA PRO A 304 2.02 -48.43 -10.08
C PRO A 304 1.41 -49.81 -10.39
N SER A 305 0.74 -49.88 -11.54
CA SER A 305 0.49 -51.14 -12.24
C SER A 305 1.60 -51.29 -13.28
N GLY A 306 2.43 -52.34 -13.16
CA GLY A 306 3.48 -52.67 -14.12
C GLY A 306 4.74 -53.18 -13.46
#